data_AF-A0A5D2RZR5-F1
#
_entry.id   AF-A0A5D2RZR5-F1
#
_cell.length_a   1.000
_cell.length_b   1.000
_cell.length_c   1.000
_cell.angle_alpha   90.00
_cell.angle_beta   90.00
_cell.angle_gamma   90.00
#
_symmetry.space_group_name_H-M   'P 1'
#
loop_
_entity.id
_entity.type
_entity.pdbx_description
1 polymer ?
#
loop_
_entity_poly.entity_id
_entity_poly.type
_entity_poly.pdbx_seq_one_letter_code
_entity_poly.pdbx_strand_id
1 'polypeptide(L)'
;MSYLLPHLRSGWAVDQAILAEEERLVVIRFGHDWDETCVQMDEVLASVAETIKNFAVIYLVNKHIMIDLGTGNNNKINWALKDKQEFIDIVETVYRGARKGRGLVIAPKDYSTKYCY
;
A
#
# COMPACT_ATOMS: atom_id res chain seq x y z
N MET A 1 2.91 -17.35 2.44
CA MET A 1 3.93 -16.88 1.47
C MET A 1 3.59 -17.48 0.11
N SER A 2 3.12 -16.65 -0.82
CA SER A 2 2.98 -17.03 -2.24
C SER A 2 4.39 -16.99 -2.86
N TYR A 3 4.95 -18.13 -3.22
CA TYR A 3 6.30 -18.21 -3.81
C TYR A 3 6.32 -17.91 -5.33
N LEU A 4 5.16 -17.61 -5.92
CA LEU A 4 4.98 -17.54 -7.38
C LEU A 4 5.19 -16.13 -7.95
N LEU A 5 4.98 -15.08 -7.15
CA LEU A 5 5.09 -13.69 -7.61
C LEU A 5 6.32 -12.99 -7.01
N PRO A 6 7.02 -12.13 -7.75
CA PRO A 6 8.21 -11.45 -7.26
C PRO A 6 7.87 -10.42 -6.18
N HIS A 7 8.59 -10.49 -5.05
CA HIS A 7 8.43 -9.57 -3.92
C HIS A 7 9.45 -8.44 -3.94
N LEU A 8 8.98 -7.19 -3.86
CA LEU A 8 9.79 -5.99 -3.73
C LEU A 8 9.92 -5.61 -2.25
N ARG A 9 11.16 -5.52 -1.75
CA ARG A 9 11.46 -5.36 -0.31
C ARG A 9 11.80 -3.94 0.11
N SER A 10 11.96 -3.01 -0.83
CA SER A 10 12.33 -1.62 -0.58
C SER A 10 11.65 -0.67 -1.59
N GLY A 11 11.54 0.61 -1.22
CA GLY A 11 11.06 1.64 -2.15
C GLY A 11 11.95 1.75 -3.38
N TRP A 12 13.27 1.64 -3.21
CA TRP A 12 14.20 1.60 -4.33
C TRP A 12 13.91 0.45 -5.31
N ALA A 13 13.54 -0.74 -4.82
CA ALA A 13 13.16 -1.85 -5.67
C ALA A 13 11.83 -1.60 -6.42
N VAL A 14 10.91 -0.85 -5.81
CA VAL A 14 9.68 -0.38 -6.47
C VAL A 14 10.01 0.60 -7.58
N ASP A 15 10.85 1.60 -7.30
CA ASP A 15 11.26 2.58 -8.31
C ASP A 15 11.98 1.91 -9.48
N GLN A 16 12.92 1.00 -9.18
CA GLN A 16 13.63 0.25 -10.21
C GLN A 16 12.69 -0.64 -11.04
N ALA A 17 11.71 -1.30 -10.41
CA ALA A 17 10.74 -2.13 -11.13
C ALA A 17 9.86 -1.31 -12.08
N ILE A 18 9.50 -0.08 -11.71
CA ILE A 18 8.76 0.85 -12.57
C ILE A 18 9.64 1.36 -13.71
N LEU A 19 10.90 1.71 -13.42
CA LEU A 19 11.82 2.24 -14.43
C LEU A 19 12.33 1.18 -15.41
N ALA A 20 12.43 -0.08 -14.99
CA ALA A 20 12.94 -1.17 -15.83
C ALA A 20 11.92 -1.65 -16.88
N GLU A 21 10.64 -1.38 -16.69
CA GLU A 21 9.57 -1.85 -17.56
C GLU A 21 9.09 -0.71 -18.46
N GLU A 22 9.61 -0.65 -19.68
CA GLU A 22 9.26 0.39 -20.65
C GLU A 22 8.03 0.02 -21.50
N GLU A 23 7.84 -1.27 -21.79
CA GLU A 23 6.82 -1.76 -22.74
C GLU A 23 5.63 -2.46 -22.08
N ARG A 24 5.74 -2.80 -20.79
CA ARG A 24 4.73 -3.58 -20.05
C ARG A 24 4.18 -2.79 -18.88
N LEU A 25 2.92 -3.01 -18.57
CA LEU A 25 2.27 -2.43 -17.40
C LEU A 25 2.84 -3.02 -16.10
N VAL A 26 3.17 -2.16 -15.15
CA VAL A 26 3.62 -2.57 -13.82
C VAL A 26 2.45 -2.59 -12.85
N VAL A 27 2.07 -3.78 -12.40
CA VAL A 27 1.01 -3.99 -11.40
C VAL A 27 1.68 -4.24 -10.05
N ILE A 28 1.36 -3.43 -9.04
CA ILE A 28 1.94 -3.56 -7.69
C ILE A 28 0.83 -3.79 -6.67
N ARG A 29 0.89 -4.95 -5.99
CA ARG A 29 0.00 -5.26 -4.87
C ARG A 29 0.69 -4.85 -3.56
N PHE A 30 0.20 -3.79 -2.93
CA PHE A 30 0.60 -3.41 -1.57
C PHE A 30 -0.27 -4.15 -0.56
N GLY A 31 0.36 -4.76 0.44
CA GLY A 31 -0.37 -5.40 1.54
C GLY A 31 0.50 -6.42 2.26
N HIS A 32 -0.04 -7.05 3.29
CA HIS A 32 0.73 -8.00 4.07
C HIS A 32 0.43 -9.45 3.70
N ASP A 33 1.46 -10.29 3.67
CA ASP A 33 1.30 -11.71 3.27
C ASP A 33 0.51 -12.56 4.28
N TRP A 34 0.22 -12.00 5.47
CA TRP A 34 -0.61 -12.59 6.51
C TRP A 34 -2.05 -12.09 6.51
N ASP A 35 -2.38 -11.07 5.70
CA ASP A 35 -3.75 -10.61 5.55
C ASP A 35 -4.49 -11.55 4.60
N GLU A 36 -5.59 -12.15 5.09
CA GLU A 36 -6.41 -13.10 4.34
C GLU A 36 -6.91 -12.54 3.00
N THR A 37 -7.25 -11.25 2.97
CA THR A 37 -7.68 -10.57 1.74
C THR A 37 -6.54 -10.45 0.73
N CYS A 38 -5.32 -10.21 1.21
CA CYS A 38 -4.12 -10.17 0.36
C CYS A 38 -3.76 -11.56 -0.17
N VAL A 39 -3.91 -12.60 0.65
CA VAL A 39 -3.68 -14.00 0.23
C VAL A 39 -4.65 -14.39 -0.89
N GLN A 40 -5.94 -14.11 -0.74
CA GLN A 40 -6.94 -14.38 -1.78
C GLN A 40 -6.62 -13.64 -3.08
N MET A 41 -6.21 -12.37 -3.00
CA MET A 41 -5.80 -11.60 -4.17
C MET A 41 -4.54 -12.18 -4.82
N ASP A 42 -3.55 -12.61 -4.04
CA ASP A 42 -2.31 -13.18 -4.56
C ASP A 42 -2.54 -14.47 -5.37
N GLU A 43 -3.50 -15.31 -4.96
CA GLU A 43 -3.88 -16.51 -5.70
C GLU A 43 -4.45 -16.16 -7.08
N VAL A 44 -5.34 -15.16 -7.15
CA VAL A 44 -5.89 -14.67 -8.41
C VAL A 44 -4.78 -14.09 -9.29
N LEU A 45 -3.92 -13.23 -8.72
CA LEU A 45 -2.81 -12.61 -9.43
C LEU A 45 -1.83 -13.65 -9.99
N ALA A 46 -1.51 -14.68 -9.20
CA ALA A 46 -0.64 -15.77 -9.64
C ALA A 46 -1.27 -16.57 -10.79
N SER A 47 -2.59 -16.80 -10.75
CA SER A 47 -3.29 -17.53 -11.81
C SER A 47 -3.30 -16.80 -13.16
N VAL A 48 -3.30 -15.45 -13.15
CA VAL A 48 -3.35 -14.63 -14.37
C VAL A 48 -1.99 -14.15 -14.85
N ALA A 49 -0.96 -14.22 -14.01
CA ALA A 49 0.37 -13.67 -14.28
C ALA A 49 0.95 -14.19 -15.61
N GLU A 50 0.85 -15.49 -15.87
CA GLU A 50 1.38 -16.10 -17.10
C GLU A 50 0.60 -15.64 -18.35
N THR A 51 -0.71 -15.44 -18.21
CA THR A 51 -1.60 -15.01 -19.29
C THR A 51 -1.31 -13.57 -19.73
N ILE A 52 -0.97 -12.70 -18.77
CA ILE A 52 -0.76 -11.27 -19.02
C ILE A 52 0.71 -10.87 -19.19
N LYS A 53 1.66 -11.81 -19.04
CA LYS A 53 3.11 -11.56 -19.00
C LYS A 53 3.69 -10.75 -20.18
N ASN A 54 3.01 -10.81 -21.34
CA ASN A 54 3.41 -10.13 -22.56
C ASN A 54 3.17 -8.62 -22.49
N PHE A 55 2.23 -8.16 -21.67
CA PHE A 55 1.85 -6.75 -21.58
C PHE A 55 1.75 -6.22 -20.14
N ALA A 56 1.91 -7.07 -19.13
CA ALA A 56 1.92 -6.69 -17.73
C ALA A 56 2.84 -7.58 -16.88
N VAL A 57 3.43 -7.00 -15.84
CA VAL A 57 4.21 -7.70 -14.80
C VAL A 57 3.63 -7.37 -13.43
N ILE A 58 3.56 -8.35 -12.54
CA ILE A 58 2.98 -8.22 -11.20
C ILE A 58 4.08 -8.31 -10.16
N TYR A 59 4.10 -7.37 -9.22
CA TYR A 59 4.98 -7.35 -8.06
C TYR A 59 4.20 -7.25 -6.75
N LEU A 60 4.70 -7.91 -5.71
CA LEU A 60 4.13 -7.87 -4.36
C LEU A 60 5.00 -7.01 -3.44
N VAL A 61 4.39 -6.11 -2.67
CA VAL A 61 5.07 -5.28 -1.67
C VAL A 61 4.50 -5.59 -0.29
N ASN A 62 5.28 -6.29 0.52
CA ASN A 62 4.94 -6.63 1.92
C ASN A 62 5.24 -5.49 2.90
N LYS A 63 4.89 -4.27 2.51
CA LYS A 63 5.04 -3.05 3.31
C LYS A 63 3.84 -2.16 3.04
N HIS A 64 2.89 -2.16 3.97
CA HIS A 64 1.77 -1.24 4.00
C HIS A 64 1.73 -0.61 5.39
N ILE A 65 1.54 0.71 5.45
CA ILE A 65 1.39 1.42 6.71
C ILE A 65 -0.06 1.87 6.77
N MET A 66 -0.78 1.31 7.75
CA MET A 66 -2.13 1.72 8.07
C MET A 66 -2.08 2.94 8.99
N ILE A 67 -3.06 3.82 8.84
CA ILE A 67 -3.26 4.99 9.70
C ILE A 67 -4.68 5.00 10.23
N ASP A 68 -4.82 4.99 11.55
CA ASP A 68 -6.11 5.20 12.21
C ASP A 68 -6.43 6.69 12.21
N LEU A 69 -7.45 7.05 11.43
CA LEU A 69 -7.98 8.41 11.28
C LEU A 69 -9.34 8.57 11.97
N GLY A 70 -9.85 7.54 12.64
CA GLY A 70 -11.21 7.55 13.24
C GLY A 70 -12.35 7.44 12.22
N THR A 71 -12.05 7.18 10.94
CA THR A 71 -13.05 7.02 9.87
C THR A 71 -13.55 5.58 9.70
N GLY A 72 -12.96 4.64 10.44
CA GLY A 72 -13.22 3.20 10.30
C GLY A 72 -12.47 2.53 9.15
N ASN A 73 -11.77 3.28 8.28
CA ASN A 73 -10.91 2.73 7.24
C ASN A 73 -9.47 3.20 7.42
N ASN A 74 -8.60 2.28 7.85
CA ASN A 74 -7.20 2.60 8.15
C ASN A 74 -6.25 2.37 6.97
N ASN A 75 -6.76 1.86 5.85
CA ASN A 75 -5.93 1.42 4.72
C ASN A 75 -5.58 2.54 3.76
N LYS A 76 -6.43 3.57 3.68
CA LYS A 76 -6.29 4.70 2.75
C LYS A 76 -7.09 5.91 3.19
N ILE A 77 -6.57 7.09 2.83
CA ILE A 77 -7.31 8.35 2.88
C ILE A 77 -8.12 8.44 1.59
N ASN A 78 -9.45 8.38 1.68
CA ASN A 78 -10.37 8.39 0.53
C ASN A 78 -11.05 9.76 0.31
N TRP A 79 -10.61 10.82 0.98
CA TRP A 79 -11.10 12.19 0.81
C TRP A 79 -9.96 13.17 0.50
N ALA A 80 -10.31 14.31 -0.07
CA ALA A 80 -9.36 15.38 -0.30
C ALA A 80 -9.05 16.14 1.00
N LEU A 81 -7.77 16.21 1.37
CA LEU A 81 -7.29 17.08 2.44
C LEU A 81 -7.25 18.53 1.93
N LYS A 82 -7.87 19.45 2.68
CA LYS A 82 -7.90 20.88 2.33
C LYS A 82 -6.78 21.67 2.98
N ASP A 83 -6.31 21.23 4.14
CA ASP A 83 -5.26 21.89 4.91
C ASP A 83 -3.90 21.24 4.67
N LYS A 84 -2.89 22.07 4.41
CA LYS A 84 -1.51 21.64 4.18
C LYS A 84 -0.86 21.17 5.48
N GLN A 85 -1.18 21.79 6.62
CA GLN A 85 -0.59 21.40 7.90
C GLN A 85 -1.08 20.02 8.33
N GLU A 86 -2.38 19.73 8.19
CA GLU A 86 -2.93 18.38 8.42
C GLU A 86 -2.18 17.30 7.62
N PHE A 87 -1.84 17.55 6.36
CA PHE A 87 -1.08 16.60 5.55
C PHE A 87 0.35 16.38 6.09
N ILE A 88 1.05 17.46 6.47
CA ILE A 88 2.40 17.38 7.04
C ILE A 88 2.39 16.56 8.33
N ASP A 89 1.43 16.82 9.22
CA ASP A 89 1.33 16.13 10.51
C ASP A 89 1.05 14.63 10.35
N ILE A 90 0.20 14.27 9.37
CA ILE A 90 -0.06 12.87 8.99
C ILE A 90 1.23 12.21 8.52
N VAL A 91 1.95 12.83 7.58
CA VAL A 91 3.19 12.27 7.01
C VAL A 91 4.25 12.10 8.09
N GLU A 92 4.41 13.06 8.98
CA GLU A 92 5.35 12.98 10.10
C GLU A 92 5.00 11.81 11.03
N THR A 93 3.72 11.63 11.35
CA THR A 93 3.22 10.55 12.20
C THR A 93 3.49 9.18 11.59
N VAL A 94 3.20 9.03 10.29
CA VAL A 94 3.50 7.83 9.51
C VAL A 94 5.01 7.56 9.50
N TYR A 95 5.84 8.57 9.23
CA TYR A 95 7.30 8.43 9.23
C TYR A 95 7.86 7.96 10.58
N ARG A 96 7.43 8.61 11.67
CA ARG A 96 7.85 8.27 13.03
C ARG A 96 7.42 6.85 13.42
N GLY A 97 6.22 6.42 13.02
CA GLY A 97 5.72 5.08 13.28
C GLY A 97 6.42 4.01 12.46
N ALA A 98 6.61 4.27 11.16
CA ALA A 98 7.31 3.37 10.24
C ALA A 98 8.76 3.14 10.65
N ARG A 99 9.48 4.18 11.08
CA ARG A 99 10.85 4.06 11.61
C ARG A 99 10.94 3.18 12.87
N LYS A 100 9.86 3.09 13.63
CA LYS A 100 9.75 2.22 14.81
C LYS A 100 9.25 0.81 14.45
N GLY A 101 9.09 0.50 13.16
CA GLY A 101 8.60 -0.80 12.68
C GLY A 101 7.10 -1.03 12.92
N ARG A 102 6.31 0.04 13.15
CA ARG A 102 4.85 -0.09 13.32
C ARG A 102 4.15 -0.17 11.96
N GLY A 103 3.30 -1.18 11.79
CA GLY A 103 2.41 -1.31 10.63
C GLY A 103 1.11 -0.51 10.73
N LEU A 104 0.75 -0.04 11.93
CA LEU A 104 -0.40 0.83 12.19
C LEU A 104 0.07 2.04 13.01
N VAL A 105 -0.32 3.24 12.58
CA VAL A 105 -0.10 4.50 13.29
C VAL A 105 -1.42 5.16 13.60
N ILE A 106 -1.50 5.91 14.69
CA ILE A 106 -2.71 6.66 15.07
C ILE A 106 -2.47 8.12 14.69
N ALA A 107 -3.41 8.71 13.96
CA ALA A 107 -3.31 10.10 13.56
C ALA A 107 -3.37 11.05 14.78
N PRO A 108 -2.72 12.21 14.70
CA PRO A 108 -2.73 13.19 15.80
C PRO A 108 -4.10 13.86 15.98
N LYS A 109 -4.98 13.76 14.98
CA LYS A 109 -6.32 14.34 14.95
C LYS A 109 -7.34 13.27 14.55
N ASP A 110 -8.53 13.35 15.14
CA ASP A 110 -9.66 12.52 14.77
C ASP A 110 -10.41 13.13 13.57
N TYR A 111 -10.65 12.32 12.55
CA TYR A 111 -11.36 12.68 11.32
C TYR A 111 -12.77 12.07 11.25
N SER A 112 -13.24 11.39 12.31
CA SER A 112 -14.57 10.79 12.43
C SER A 112 -15.71 11.78 12.10
N THR A 113 -15.63 13.00 12.60
CA THR A 113 -16.67 14.03 12.46
C THR A 113 -16.70 14.72 11.10
N LYS A 114 -15.67 14.56 10.24
CA LYS A 114 -15.72 15.08 8.85
C LYS A 114 -16.74 14.32 7.99
N TYR A 115 -17.28 13.21 8.48
CA TYR A 115 -18.29 12.36 7.83
C TYR A 115 -19.68 12.43 8.49
N CYS A 116 -19.88 13.29 9.49
CA CYS A 116 -21.22 13.57 10.03
C CYS A 116 -22.02 14.41 9.02
N TYR A 117 -22.61 13.75 8.03
CA TYR A 117 -23.78 14.24 7.30
C TYR A 117 -25.06 13.74 7.97
#